data_AF-Q7TM39-F1
#
_entry.id   AF-Q7TM39-F1
#
_cell.length_a   1.000
_cell.length_b   1.000
_cell.length_c   1.000
_cell.angle_alpha   90.00
_cell.angle_beta   90.00
_cell.angle_gamma   90.00
#
_symmetry.space_group_name_H-M   'P 1'
#
loop_
_entity.id
_entity.type
_entity.pdbx_description
1 polymer ?
#
loop_
_entity_poly.entity_id
_entity_poly.type
_entity_poly.pdbx_seq_one_letter_code
_entity_poly.pdbx_strand_id
1 'polypeptide(L)'
;RGHTVVWHSQLAGWVTGLPLNQVQAAMENHITTEVTHYKGKLYAWDVVNEPFEENGTLRNDVFFQAMGSGYIADALRTARAADPAAKLSLNDYN
;
A
#
# COMPACT_ATOMS: atom_id res chain seq x y z
N ARG A 1 0.80 -15.28 4.66
CA ARG A 1 1.36 -13.97 4.28
C ARG A 1 0.18 -13.15 3.77
N GLY A 2 -0.01 -11.93 4.23
CA GLY A 2 -1.01 -11.04 3.63
C GLY A 2 -0.46 -10.46 2.34
N HIS A 3 -1.26 -10.49 1.27
CA HIS A 3 -0.87 -10.02 -0.05
C HIS A 3 -2.13 -9.49 -0.75
N THR A 4 -2.22 -8.21 -1.08
CA THR A 4 -1.37 -7.05 -0.73
C THR A 4 -2.32 -5.89 -0.41
N VAL A 5 -1.87 -4.86 0.31
CA VAL A 5 -2.75 -3.73 0.73
C VAL A 5 -2.56 -2.46 -0.09
N VAL A 6 -1.49 -2.34 -0.89
CA VAL A 6 -1.33 -1.26 -1.88
C VAL A 6 -0.77 -1.86 -3.16
N TRP A 7 -1.53 -1.75 -4.25
CA TRP A 7 -1.11 -2.21 -5.56
C TRP A 7 -1.85 -1.44 -6.66
N HIS A 8 -1.16 -1.16 -7.76
CA HIS A 8 -1.72 -0.48 -8.92
C HIS A 8 -2.71 -1.36 -9.70
N SER A 9 -2.55 -2.68 -9.64
CA SER A 9 -3.39 -3.65 -10.35
C SER A 9 -4.56 -4.12 -9.49
N GLN A 10 -5.64 -4.57 -10.15
CA GLN A 10 -6.89 -5.01 -9.51
C GLN A 10 -7.49 -3.98 -8.54
N LEU A 11 -7.10 -2.71 -8.68
CA LEU A 11 -7.58 -1.60 -7.87
C LEU A 11 -9.00 -1.22 -8.31
N ALA A 12 -9.90 -1.08 -7.34
CA ALA A 12 -11.29 -0.72 -7.62
C ALA A 12 -11.37 0.67 -8.27
N GLY A 13 -12.17 0.80 -9.33
CA GLY A 13 -12.24 2.04 -10.13
C GLY A 13 -12.71 3.28 -9.38
N TRP A 14 -13.34 3.14 -8.21
CA TRP A 14 -13.68 4.30 -7.38
C TRP A 14 -12.44 4.96 -6.78
N VAL A 15 -11.36 4.21 -6.52
CA VAL A 15 -10.11 4.77 -5.96
C VAL A 15 -9.40 5.60 -7.01
N THR A 16 -9.32 5.11 -8.25
CA THR A 16 -8.74 5.85 -9.37
C THR A 16 -9.58 7.06 -9.78
N GLY A 17 -10.87 7.07 -9.44
CA GLY A 17 -11.78 8.19 -9.64
C GLY A 17 -11.79 9.24 -8.51
N LEU A 18 -11.06 9.02 -7.41
CA LEU A 18 -10.99 9.99 -6.31
C LEU A 18 -10.21 11.26 -6.73
N PRO A 19 -10.57 12.44 -6.18
CA PRO A 19 -9.66 13.58 -6.14
C PRO A 19 -8.33 13.17 -5.48
N LEU A 20 -7.19 13.58 -6.05
CA LEU A 20 -5.86 13.16 -5.57
C LEU A 20 -5.64 13.44 -4.07
N ASN A 21 -6.18 14.53 -3.55
CA ASN A 21 -6.09 14.88 -2.12
C ASN A 21 -6.91 13.97 -1.18
N GLN A 22 -7.72 13.05 -1.71
CA GLN A 22 -8.49 12.07 -0.95
C GLN A 22 -7.88 10.66 -0.99
N VAL A 23 -6.95 10.40 -1.93
CA VAL A 23 -6.36 9.07 -2.15
C VAL A 23 -5.56 8.60 -0.94
N GLN A 24 -4.81 9.50 -0.29
CA GLN A 24 -4.03 9.18 0.92
C GLN A 24 -4.94 8.62 2.03
N ALA A 25 -6.01 9.33 2.38
CA ALA A 25 -6.94 8.91 3.43
C ALA A 25 -7.61 7.57 3.08
N ALA A 26 -7.94 7.34 1.79
CA ALA A 26 -8.50 6.07 1.34
C ALA A 26 -7.50 4.90 1.50
N MET A 27 -6.24 5.12 1.13
CA MET A 27 -5.15 4.15 1.30
C MET A 27 -4.93 3.83 2.78
N GLU A 28 -4.76 4.84 3.63
CA GLU A 28 -4.53 4.68 5.06
C GLU A 28 -5.68 3.92 5.74
N ASN A 29 -6.92 4.26 5.38
CA ASN A 29 -8.11 3.57 5.90
C ASN A 29 -8.17 2.11 5.46
N HIS A 30 -7.86 1.80 4.19
CA HIS A 30 -7.83 0.42 3.69
C HIS A 30 -6.76 -0.41 4.40
N ILE A 31 -5.52 0.09 4.49
CA ILE A 31 -4.42 -0.57 5.22
C ILE A 31 -4.82 -0.82 6.67
N THR A 32 -5.31 0.22 7.37
CA THR A 32 -5.70 0.10 8.77
C THR A 32 -6.79 -0.95 8.96
N THR A 33 -7.80 -0.97 8.10
CA THR A 33 -8.92 -1.91 8.19
C THR A 33 -8.46 -3.35 8.01
N GLU A 34 -7.76 -3.66 6.90
CA GLU A 34 -7.32 -5.03 6.60
C GLU A 34 -6.27 -5.53 7.58
N VAL A 35 -5.24 -4.71 7.86
CA VAL A 35 -4.14 -5.13 8.76
C VAL A 35 -4.64 -5.30 10.19
N THR A 36 -5.56 -4.45 10.66
CA THR A 36 -6.17 -4.62 12.00
C THR A 36 -7.06 -5.86 12.06
N HIS A 37 -7.84 -6.14 11.01
CA HIS A 37 -8.73 -7.30 10.96
C HIS A 37 -7.97 -8.63 11.15
N TYR A 38 -6.77 -8.73 10.58
CA TYR A 38 -5.90 -9.90 10.68
C TYR A 38 -4.77 -9.77 11.70
N LYS A 39 -4.81 -8.77 12.59
CA LYS A 39 -3.75 -8.49 13.56
C LYS A 39 -3.34 -9.74 14.35
N GLY A 40 -2.04 -10.03 14.36
CA GLY A 40 -1.44 -11.17 15.06
C GLY A 40 -1.70 -12.55 14.41
N LYS A 41 -2.44 -12.62 13.31
CA LYS A 41 -2.71 -13.88 12.58
C LYS A 41 -1.72 -14.11 11.44
N LEU A 42 -1.06 -13.06 10.96
CA LEU A 42 -0.18 -13.12 9.79
C LEU A 42 1.27 -12.83 10.20
N TYR A 43 2.17 -13.71 9.77
CA TYR A 43 3.61 -13.54 9.99
C TYR A 43 4.19 -12.32 9.25
N ALA A 44 3.70 -12.03 8.04
CA ALA A 44 4.18 -10.92 7.22
C ALA A 44 3.10 -10.41 6.25
N TRP A 45 3.25 -9.15 5.86
CA TRP A 45 2.44 -8.42 4.88
C TRP A 45 3.30 -7.88 3.76
N ASP A 46 2.88 -8.12 2.52
CA ASP A 46 3.28 -7.28 1.40
C ASP A 46 2.44 -6.00 1.50
N VAL A 47 3.10 -4.91 1.89
CA VAL A 47 2.42 -3.64 2.14
C VAL A 47 2.22 -2.89 0.83
N VAL A 48 3.27 -2.83 0.01
CA VAL A 48 3.21 -2.25 -1.32
C VAL A 48 3.75 -3.28 -2.30
N ASN A 49 2.99 -3.54 -3.37
CA ASN A 49 3.36 -4.46 -4.43
C ASN A 49 3.67 -3.70 -5.73
N GLU A 50 4.76 -4.07 -6.38
CA GLU A 50 5.19 -3.58 -7.70
C GLU A 50 5.26 -2.04 -7.84
N PRO A 51 5.91 -1.33 -6.88
CA PRO A 51 6.05 0.12 -6.93
C PRO A 51 7.01 0.61 -8.02
N PHE A 52 7.83 -0.25 -8.63
CA PHE A 52 8.82 0.15 -9.62
C PHE A 52 8.41 -0.21 -11.05
N GLU A 53 8.85 0.62 -12.00
CA GLU A 53 8.94 0.29 -13.42
C GLU A 53 10.25 -0.46 -13.71
N GLU A 54 10.37 -1.09 -14.87
CA GLU A 54 11.57 -1.84 -15.31
C GLU A 54 12.87 -1.01 -15.31
N ASN A 55 12.75 0.32 -15.42
CA ASN A 55 13.89 1.24 -15.39
C ASN A 55 14.27 1.69 -13.96
N GLY A 56 13.64 1.12 -12.92
CA GLY A 56 13.87 1.43 -11.51
C GLY A 56 13.22 2.73 -11.01
N THR A 57 12.52 3.47 -11.88
CA THR A 57 11.69 4.62 -11.45
C THR A 57 10.42 4.13 -10.78
N LEU A 58 9.80 4.98 -9.94
CA LEU A 58 8.51 4.65 -9.36
C LEU A 58 7.41 4.65 -10.44
N ARG A 59 6.56 3.64 -10.37
CA ARG A 59 5.38 3.47 -11.22
C ARG A 59 4.43 4.65 -11.06
N ASN A 60 3.97 5.17 -12.19
CA ASN A 60 3.03 6.29 -12.22
C ASN A 60 1.58 5.83 -11.99
N ASP A 61 1.25 5.45 -10.76
CA ASP A 61 -0.10 5.09 -10.33
C ASP A 61 -0.78 6.22 -9.52
N VAL A 62 -2.04 5.99 -9.10
CA VAL A 62 -2.82 6.98 -8.36
C VAL A 62 -2.21 7.33 -7.00
N PHE A 63 -1.49 6.41 -6.36
CA PHE A 63 -0.83 6.64 -5.07
C PHE A 63 0.39 7.54 -5.26
N PHE A 64 1.24 7.24 -6.25
CA PHE A 64 2.37 8.08 -6.61
C PHE A 64 1.93 9.48 -7.08
N GLN A 65 0.86 9.58 -7.88
CA GLN A 65 0.32 10.87 -8.32
C GLN A 65 -0.19 11.73 -7.15
N ALA A 66 -0.79 11.10 -6.14
CA ALA A 66 -1.34 11.80 -4.98
C ALA A 66 -0.26 12.25 -3.98
N MET A 67 0.79 11.44 -3.77
CA MET A 67 1.70 11.59 -2.63
C MET A 67 3.20 11.60 -3.00
N GLY A 68 3.53 11.47 -4.29
CA GLY A 68 4.91 11.25 -4.74
C GLY A 68 5.49 9.97 -4.14
N SER A 69 6.81 9.87 -3.97
CA SER A 69 7.46 8.70 -3.33
C SER A 69 7.09 8.50 -1.85
N GLY A 70 6.45 9.50 -1.21
CA GLY A 70 6.06 9.46 0.19
C GLY A 70 5.04 8.37 0.53
N TYR A 71 4.22 7.93 -0.45
CA TYR A 71 3.17 6.94 -0.21
C TYR A 71 3.70 5.61 0.34
N ILE A 72 4.90 5.19 -0.06
CA ILE A 72 5.49 3.92 0.40
C ILE A 72 5.79 3.98 1.90
N ALA A 73 6.42 5.07 2.34
CA ALA A 73 6.75 5.27 3.75
C ALA A 73 5.47 5.43 4.59
N ASP A 74 4.47 6.10 4.05
CA ASP A 74 3.17 6.27 4.70
C ASP A 74 2.44 4.93 4.86
N ALA A 75 2.33 4.13 3.79
CA ALA A 75 1.73 2.81 3.83
C ALA A 75 2.42 1.87 4.85
N LEU A 76 3.75 1.88 4.89
CA LEU A 76 4.54 1.08 5.86
C LEU A 76 4.30 1.55 7.31
N ARG A 77 4.24 2.87 7.56
CA ARG A 77 3.96 3.42 8.89
C ARG A 77 2.54 3.06 9.34
N THR A 78 1.56 3.19 8.45
CA THR A 78 0.16 2.84 8.73
C THR A 78 0.00 1.34 9.02
N ALA A 79 0.63 0.47 8.23
CA ALA A 79 0.65 -0.97 8.48
C ALA A 79 1.33 -1.31 9.81
N ARG A 80 2.47 -0.67 10.14
CA ARG A 80 3.17 -0.85 11.41
C ARG A 80 2.33 -0.44 12.61
N ALA A 81 1.57 0.66 12.49
CA ALA A 81 0.68 1.12 13.55
C ALA A 81 -0.48 0.13 13.80
N ALA A 82 -1.04 -0.45 12.74
CA ALA A 82 -2.13 -1.43 12.83
C ALA A 82 -1.67 -2.79 13.43
N ASP A 83 -0.56 -3.35 12.94
CA ASP A 83 0.04 -4.58 13.48
C ASP A 83 1.57 -4.43 13.69
N PRO A 84 2.00 -4.11 14.92
CA PRO A 84 3.42 -4.01 15.26
C PRO A 84 4.20 -5.32 15.20
N ALA A 85 3.54 -6.49 15.20
CA ALA A 85 4.22 -7.79 15.23
C ALA A 85 4.54 -8.34 13.83
N ALA A 86 3.76 -7.95 12.81
CA ALA A 86 3.97 -8.42 11.45
C ALA A 86 5.28 -7.89 10.85
N LYS A 87 5.95 -8.74 10.06
CA LYS A 87 7.02 -8.28 9.15
C LYS A 87 6.39 -7.56 7.96
N LEU A 88 6.97 -6.42 7.57
CA LEU A 88 6.43 -5.59 6.49
C LEU A 88 7.41 -5.62 5.32
N SER A 89 6.91 -5.93 4.13
CA SER A 89 7.69 -6.03 2.89
C SER A 89 7.15 -5.11 1.80
N LEU A 90 8.08 -4.65 0.96
CA LEU A 90 7.83 -4.30 -0.43
C LEU A 90 8.03 -5.58 -1.25
N ASN A 91 7.10 -5.90 -2.13
CA ASN A 91 7.22 -7.04 -3.04
C ASN A 91 7.26 -6.52 -4.47
N ASP A 92 8.19 -7.02 -5.28
CA ASP A 92 8.34 -6.64 -6.69
C ASP A 92 8.84 -7.84 -7.50
N TYR A 93 8.83 -7.73 -8.82
CA TYR A 93 9.34 -8.74 -9.75
C TYR A 93 10.51 -8.19 -10.60
N ASN A 94 11.16 -9.11 -11.32
CA ASN A 94 12.44 -8.91 -12.05
C ASN A 94 13.65 -8.61 -11.15
#